data_AF-F0YRB5-F1
#
_entry.id   AF-F0YRB5-F1
#
_cell.length_a   1.000
_cell.length_b   1.000
_cell.length_c   1.000
_cell.angle_alpha   90.00
_cell.angle_beta   90.00
_cell.angle_gamma   90.00
#
_symmetry.space_group_name_H-M   'P 1'
#
loop_
_entity.id
_entity.type
_entity.pdbx_description
1 polymer ?
#
loop_
_entity_poly.entity_id
_entity_poly.type
_entity_poly.pdbx_seq_one_letter_code
_entity_poly.pdbx_strand_id
1 'polypeptide(L)'
;MPLDARRLVAQGLATMVALRLGFLTMQALVRRRRRGVARSVFGDARAEYFNGGEASIAAVLGPASARGLQVIFDFDRTLTASNSSQCHDGLRRVDDASLAAALEPYWRFGDAGGPPPIRGRPMRSWWDDVHGLLATHGVTMAALEAADAKDPAVLRPGAAAALRELRRLGVPTLVVSAGLEHVILGALARAGFDDAAPALDGGGHEGIK
;
A
#
# COMPACT_ATOMS: atom_id res chain seq x y z
N MET A 1 67.35 13.16 21.31
CA MET A 1 66.94 13.68 19.98
C MET A 1 65.51 14.16 20.08
N PRO A 2 65.21 15.46 19.93
CA PRO A 2 63.83 15.93 19.94
C PRO A 2 63.18 15.56 18.60
N LEU A 3 62.07 14.85 18.65
CA LEU A 3 61.23 14.59 17.49
C LEU A 3 60.68 15.93 16.99
N ASP A 4 60.97 16.25 15.73
CA ASP A 4 60.61 17.50 15.07
C ASP A 4 59.08 17.60 14.96
N ALA A 5 58.47 18.37 15.88
CA ALA A 5 57.02 18.55 15.99
C ALA A 5 56.37 19.00 14.66
N ARG A 6 57.14 19.65 13.77
CA ARG A 6 56.68 20.05 12.45
C ARG A 6 56.40 18.86 11.53
N ARG A 7 57.18 17.77 11.64
CA ARG A 7 56.96 16.54 10.86
C ARG A 7 55.73 15.77 11.32
N LEU A 8 55.49 15.71 12.63
CA LEU A 8 54.30 15.07 13.22
C LEU A 8 53.01 15.82 12.82
N VAL A 9 53.02 17.15 12.86
CA VAL A 9 51.88 17.97 12.42
C VAL A 9 51.64 17.82 10.91
N ALA A 10 52.71 17.84 10.09
CA ALA A 10 52.59 17.64 8.65
C ALA A 10 52.06 16.24 8.27
N GLN A 11 52.51 15.19 8.95
CA GLN A 11 51.98 13.83 8.76
C GLN A 11 50.51 13.73 9.19
N GLY A 12 50.13 14.31 10.33
CA GLY A 12 48.74 14.35 10.77
C GLY A 12 47.81 15.07 9.79
N LEU A 13 48.26 16.21 9.23
CA LEU A 13 47.49 16.94 8.23
C LEU A 13 47.33 16.14 6.94
N ALA A 14 48.40 15.49 6.46
CA ALA A 14 48.38 14.68 5.25
C ALA A 14 47.42 13.48 5.38
N THR A 15 47.42 12.80 6.53
CA THR A 15 46.50 11.69 6.80
C THR A 15 45.05 12.15 6.85
N MET A 16 44.75 13.30 7.48
CA MET A 16 43.39 13.85 7.50
C MET A 16 42.89 14.24 6.11
N VAL A 17 43.73 14.84 5.28
CA VAL A 17 43.39 15.19 3.89
C VAL A 17 43.10 13.93 3.06
N ALA A 18 43.93 12.89 3.19
CA ALA A 18 43.74 11.62 2.49
C ALA A 18 42.43 10.92 2.89
N LEU A 19 42.10 10.89 4.19
CA LEU A 19 40.84 10.31 4.69
C LEU A 19 39.62 11.08 4.18
N ARG A 20 39.70 12.42 4.13
CA ARG A 20 38.60 13.26 3.65
C ARG A 20 38.37 13.10 2.14
N LEU A 21 39.44 12.97 1.35
CA LEU A 21 39.36 12.66 -0.08
C LEU A 21 38.77 11.26 -0.32
N GLY A 22 39.20 10.25 0.44
CA GLY A 22 38.66 8.89 0.36
C GLY A 22 37.16 8.82 0.69
N PHE A 23 36.73 9.57 1.71
CA PHE A 23 35.30 9.65 2.06
C PHE A 23 34.46 10.33 0.96
N LEU A 24 34.97 11.42 0.37
CA LEU A 24 34.28 12.14 -0.70
C LEU A 24 34.17 11.30 -1.99
N THR A 25 35.21 10.54 -2.36
CA THR A 25 35.16 9.64 -3.52
C THR A 25 34.19 8.48 -3.29
N MET A 26 34.15 7.92 -2.08
CA MET A 26 33.19 6.87 -1.71
C MET A 26 31.74 7.40 -1.76
N GLN A 27 31.49 8.60 -1.23
CA GLN A 27 30.17 9.24 -1.33
C GLN A 27 29.76 9.53 -2.77
N ALA A 28 30.68 9.99 -3.61
CA ALA A 28 30.41 10.23 -5.03
C ALA A 28 30.08 8.91 -5.76
N LEU A 29 30.79 7.82 -5.45
CA LEU A 29 30.55 6.49 -6.03
C LEU A 29 29.18 5.93 -5.60
N VAL A 30 28.83 6.04 -4.32
CA VAL A 30 27.52 5.63 -3.79
C VAL A 30 26.40 6.44 -4.42
N ARG A 31 26.56 7.76 -4.57
CA ARG A 31 25.58 8.62 -5.24
C ARG A 31 25.44 8.28 -6.72
N ARG A 32 26.53 7.98 -7.42
CA ARG A 32 26.51 7.57 -8.84
C ARG A 32 25.81 6.22 -9.02
N ARG A 33 26.05 5.26 -8.12
CA ARG A 33 25.39 3.94 -8.14
C ARG A 33 23.89 4.05 -7.83
N ARG A 34 23.51 4.86 -6.83
CA ARG A 34 22.09 5.14 -6.52
C ARG A 34 21.37 5.84 -7.67
N ARG A 35 22.02 6.79 -8.34
CA ARG A 35 21.45 7.46 -9.53
C ARG A 35 21.33 6.51 -10.72
N GLY A 36 22.28 5.61 -10.93
CA GLY A 36 22.23 4.60 -11.99
C GLY A 36 21.09 3.60 -11.79
N VAL A 37 20.90 3.11 -10.55
CA VAL A 37 19.79 2.20 -10.20
C VAL A 37 18.45 2.93 -10.26
N ALA A 38 18.34 4.16 -9.76
CA ALA A 38 17.11 4.94 -9.85
C ALA A 38 16.73 5.26 -11.31
N ARG A 39 17.71 5.53 -12.18
CA ARG A 39 17.45 5.74 -13.62
C ARG A 39 17.14 4.45 -14.38
N SER A 40 17.64 3.28 -13.96
CA SER A 40 17.30 2.02 -14.64
C SER A 40 15.94 1.48 -14.20
N VAL A 41 15.50 1.78 -12.98
CA VAL A 41 14.22 1.33 -12.42
C VAL A 41 13.08 2.32 -12.70
N PHE A 42 13.38 3.63 -12.78
CA PHE A 42 12.38 4.69 -12.94
C PHE A 42 12.68 5.68 -14.07
N GLY A 43 13.62 5.34 -14.98
CA GLY A 43 13.96 6.18 -16.12
C GLY A 43 12.85 6.20 -17.16
N ASP A 44 12.28 7.38 -17.36
CA ASP A 44 11.41 7.79 -18.48
C ASP A 44 10.03 7.12 -18.59
N ALA A 45 9.53 6.50 -17.52
CA ALA A 45 8.10 6.23 -17.39
C ALA A 45 7.35 7.54 -17.07
N ARG A 46 7.19 8.40 -18.08
CA ARG A 46 5.97 9.21 -18.14
C ARG A 46 4.84 8.20 -18.06
N ALA A 47 3.99 8.34 -17.05
CA ALA A 47 2.77 7.56 -16.90
C ALA A 47 1.82 7.89 -18.06
N GLU A 48 2.14 7.39 -19.26
CA GLU A 48 1.14 7.12 -20.27
C GLU A 48 0.28 6.01 -19.69
N TYR A 49 -0.89 6.39 -19.21
CA TYR A 49 -1.95 5.47 -18.92
C TYR A 49 -2.09 4.54 -20.13
N PHE A 50 -1.82 3.25 -19.94
CA PHE A 50 -1.99 2.20 -20.95
C PHE A 50 -3.47 2.10 -21.34
N ASN A 51 -3.91 3.03 -22.17
CA ASN A 51 -5.22 3.09 -22.79
C ASN A 51 -5.03 2.70 -24.25
N GLY A 52 -4.96 1.40 -24.50
CA GLY A 52 -4.89 0.86 -25.86
C GLY A 52 -4.96 -0.64 -25.79
N GLY A 53 -6.08 -1.21 -26.25
CA GLY A 53 -6.21 -2.65 -26.42
C GLY A 53 -5.05 -3.19 -27.27
N GLU A 54 -4.67 -4.44 -26.99
CA GLU A 54 -3.65 -5.28 -27.65
C GLU A 54 -2.28 -5.41 -26.94
N ALA A 55 -1.85 -4.49 -26.08
CA ALA A 55 -0.59 -4.67 -25.35
C ALA A 55 -0.78 -5.48 -24.05
N SER A 56 -0.57 -6.80 -24.09
CA SER A 56 -0.51 -7.64 -22.89
C SER A 56 0.79 -7.40 -22.12
N ILE A 57 0.75 -7.52 -20.79
CA ILE A 57 1.95 -7.54 -19.94
C ILE A 57 2.96 -8.61 -20.39
N ALA A 58 2.47 -9.69 -21.02
CA ALA A 58 3.30 -10.71 -21.65
C ALA A 58 4.07 -10.20 -22.88
N ALA A 59 3.58 -9.20 -23.60
CA ALA A 59 4.27 -8.57 -24.73
C ALA A 59 5.39 -7.63 -24.26
N VAL A 60 5.22 -6.99 -23.10
CA VAL A 60 6.23 -6.10 -22.48
C VAL A 60 7.35 -6.91 -21.83
N LEU A 61 6.97 -7.95 -21.09
CA LEU A 61 7.92 -8.74 -20.31
C LEU A 61 8.55 -9.86 -21.18
N GLY A 62 7.80 -10.43 -22.12
CA GLY A 62 8.16 -11.65 -22.85
C GLY A 62 7.77 -12.93 -22.07
N PRO A 63 7.46 -14.07 -22.74
CA PRO A 63 6.95 -15.28 -22.10
C PRO A 63 7.90 -15.95 -21.09
N ALA A 64 9.20 -15.65 -21.13
CA ALA A 64 10.20 -16.21 -20.20
C ALA A 64 10.34 -15.43 -18.88
N SER A 65 9.82 -14.20 -18.78
CA SER A 65 10.14 -13.27 -17.69
C SER A 65 9.01 -13.04 -16.68
N ALA A 66 7.80 -13.54 -16.94
CA ALA A 66 6.73 -13.58 -15.93
C ALA A 66 7.12 -14.43 -14.70
N ARG A 67 8.09 -15.34 -14.84
CA ARG A 67 8.61 -16.17 -13.73
C ARG A 67 9.24 -15.37 -12.59
N GLY A 68 9.64 -14.12 -12.84
CA GLY A 68 10.18 -13.22 -11.81
C GLY A 68 9.23 -12.10 -11.40
N LEU A 69 8.01 -12.07 -11.95
CA LEU A 69 7.04 -11.02 -11.67
C LEU A 69 6.23 -11.38 -10.43
N GLN A 70 6.08 -10.43 -9.52
CA GLN A 70 5.06 -10.41 -8.48
C GLN A 70 4.32 -9.08 -8.61
N VAL A 71 3.00 -9.10 -8.41
CA VAL A 71 2.19 -7.89 -8.40
C VAL A 71 1.53 -7.72 -7.04
N ILE A 72 1.68 -6.53 -6.46
CA ILE A 72 1.06 -6.15 -5.20
C ILE A 72 0.14 -4.96 -5.48
N PHE A 73 -1.14 -5.12 -5.20
CA PHE A 73 -2.15 -4.09 -5.37
C PHE A 73 -2.59 -3.55 -4.01
N ASP A 74 -2.77 -2.24 -3.92
CA ASP A 74 -3.75 -1.67 -3.02
C ASP A 74 -5.18 -1.94 -3.56
N PHE A 75 -6.20 -1.78 -2.73
CA PHE A 75 -7.59 -2.05 -3.12
C PHE A 75 -8.37 -0.76 -3.41
N ASP A 76 -8.59 0.08 -2.41
CA ASP A 76 -9.43 1.26 -2.52
C ASP A 76 -8.83 2.28 -3.48
N ARG A 77 -9.60 2.69 -4.50
CA ARG A 77 -9.16 3.62 -5.57
C ARG A 77 -8.02 3.10 -6.46
N THR A 78 -7.50 1.90 -6.18
CA THR A 78 -6.48 1.20 -6.97
C THR A 78 -7.13 0.12 -7.84
N LEU A 79 -7.68 -0.93 -7.21
CA LEU A 79 -8.48 -1.94 -7.90
C LEU A 79 -9.94 -1.50 -8.06
N THR A 80 -10.46 -0.70 -7.13
CA THR A 80 -11.81 -0.14 -7.22
C THR A 80 -11.83 1.16 -8.03
N ALA A 81 -12.99 1.47 -8.62
CA ALA A 81 -13.18 2.70 -9.38
C ALA A 81 -13.06 3.95 -8.49
N SER A 82 -12.70 5.10 -9.08
CA SER A 82 -12.56 6.37 -8.34
C SER A 82 -13.88 6.93 -7.81
N ASN A 83 -15.01 6.43 -8.31
CA ASN A 83 -16.37 6.74 -7.87
C ASN A 83 -17.05 5.57 -7.13
N SER A 84 -16.34 4.46 -6.89
CA SER A 84 -16.85 3.32 -6.10
C SER A 84 -16.99 3.68 -4.61
N SER A 85 -17.83 2.97 -3.88
CA SER A 85 -17.69 2.87 -2.42
C SER A 85 -16.30 2.32 -2.05
N GLN A 86 -15.72 2.84 -0.98
CA GLN A 86 -14.49 2.32 -0.35
C GLN A 86 -14.84 1.33 0.77
N CYS A 87 -13.86 0.54 1.20
CA CYS A 87 -14.06 -0.51 2.20
C CYS A 87 -14.79 -0.05 3.47
N HIS A 88 -14.49 1.15 3.98
CA HIS A 88 -15.10 1.65 5.22
C HIS A 88 -16.39 2.44 5.00
N ASP A 89 -16.80 2.75 3.76
CA ASP A 89 -18.00 3.56 3.52
C ASP A 89 -19.28 2.87 4.01
N GLY A 90 -19.31 1.53 4.01
CA GLY A 90 -20.41 0.73 4.53
C GLY A 90 -20.70 0.97 6.01
N LEU A 91 -19.71 1.40 6.81
CA LEU A 91 -19.88 1.61 8.25
C LEU A 91 -20.95 2.67 8.56
N ARG A 92 -21.07 3.70 7.71
CA ARG A 92 -22.10 4.76 7.84
C ARG A 92 -23.50 4.33 7.36
N ARG A 93 -23.62 3.12 6.79
CA ARG A 93 -24.87 2.55 6.25
C ARG A 93 -25.45 1.44 7.12
N VAL A 94 -24.80 1.12 8.23
CA VAL A 94 -25.36 0.26 9.28
C VAL A 94 -26.66 0.90 9.79
N ASP A 95 -27.68 0.08 10.02
CA ASP A 95 -29.00 0.55 10.46
C ASP A 95 -29.01 0.88 11.97
N ASP A 96 -28.19 1.85 12.34
CA ASP A 96 -28.08 2.43 13.67
C ASP A 96 -27.80 3.94 13.53
N ALA A 97 -28.83 4.75 13.78
CA ALA A 97 -28.75 6.21 13.66
C ALA A 97 -27.77 6.83 14.68
N SER A 98 -27.61 6.21 15.85
CA SER A 98 -26.67 6.67 16.88
C SER A 98 -25.23 6.44 16.42
N LEU A 99 -24.95 5.25 15.89
CA LEU A 99 -23.64 4.93 15.31
C LEU A 99 -23.31 5.84 14.13
N ALA A 100 -24.26 6.06 13.23
CA ALA A 100 -24.06 6.94 12.07
C ALA A 100 -23.69 8.37 12.52
N ALA A 101 -24.38 8.90 13.54
CA ALA A 101 -24.05 10.21 14.10
C ALA A 101 -22.66 10.24 14.77
N ALA A 102 -22.25 9.16 15.44
CA ALA A 102 -20.94 9.03 16.07
C ALA A 102 -19.78 8.91 15.05
N LEU A 103 -20.03 8.25 13.91
CA LEU A 103 -19.05 8.07 12.83
C LEU A 103 -18.88 9.31 11.95
N GLU A 104 -19.92 10.11 11.78
CA GLU A 104 -19.95 11.27 10.87
C GLU A 104 -18.72 12.21 10.99
N PRO A 105 -18.24 12.59 12.20
CA PRO A 105 -17.04 13.41 12.34
C PRO A 105 -15.77 12.78 11.74
N TYR A 106 -15.67 11.45 11.68
CA TYR A 106 -14.50 10.72 11.18
C TYR A 106 -14.39 10.70 9.64
N TRP A 107 -15.43 11.11 8.91
CA TRP A 107 -15.41 11.21 7.44
C TRP A 107 -15.20 12.64 6.92
N ARG A 108 -15.03 13.62 7.81
CA ARG A 108 -14.86 15.03 7.44
C ARG A 108 -13.39 15.39 7.26
N PHE A 109 -12.77 14.89 6.18
CA PHE A 109 -11.40 15.26 5.84
C PHE A 109 -11.33 16.72 5.38
N GLY A 110 -10.36 17.46 5.91
CA GLY A 110 -10.03 18.82 5.48
C GLY A 110 -8.53 19.07 5.53
N ASP A 111 -8.11 20.25 5.12
CA ASP A 111 -6.69 20.60 4.91
C ASP A 111 -5.82 20.49 6.18
N ALA A 112 -6.44 20.43 7.36
CA ALA A 112 -5.79 20.38 8.67
C ALA A 112 -5.26 18.99 9.08
N GLY A 113 -4.89 18.13 8.12
CA GLY A 113 -4.20 16.87 8.41
C GLY A 113 -5.06 15.74 8.98
N GLY A 114 -6.35 15.68 8.62
CA GLY A 114 -7.25 14.57 8.97
C GLY A 114 -8.64 15.02 9.46
N PRO A 115 -9.56 14.08 9.71
CA PRO A 115 -10.88 14.39 10.24
C PRO A 115 -10.79 14.96 11.66
N PRO A 116 -11.73 15.85 12.07
CA PRO A 116 -11.69 16.56 13.34
C PRO A 116 -11.31 15.72 14.56
N PRO A 117 -11.84 14.50 14.77
CA PRO A 117 -11.51 13.73 15.96
C PRO A 117 -10.03 13.38 16.06
N ILE A 118 -9.33 13.17 14.94
CA ILE A 118 -7.93 12.71 14.95
C ILE A 118 -6.93 13.83 14.65
N ARG A 119 -7.36 15.09 14.57
CA ARG A 119 -6.43 16.20 14.32
C ARG A 119 -5.37 16.25 15.41
N GLY A 120 -4.10 16.24 15.01
CA GLY A 120 -2.96 16.18 15.93
C GLY A 120 -2.70 14.78 16.52
N ARG A 121 -3.43 13.75 16.10
CA ARG A 121 -3.19 12.34 16.44
C ARG A 121 -2.69 11.57 15.20
N PRO A 122 -1.95 10.46 15.36
CA PRO A 122 -1.56 9.61 14.25
C PRO A 122 -2.78 9.02 13.53
N MET A 123 -2.67 8.75 12.22
CA MET A 123 -3.78 8.17 11.44
C MET A 123 -4.28 6.84 12.03
N ARG A 124 -3.41 6.05 12.69
CA ARG A 124 -3.79 4.85 13.47
C ARG A 124 -5.01 5.10 14.38
N SER A 125 -5.09 6.26 15.03
CA SER A 125 -6.20 6.59 15.93
C SER A 125 -7.54 6.61 15.22
N TRP A 126 -7.58 6.87 13.91
CA TRP A 126 -8.80 6.75 13.14
C TRP A 126 -9.33 5.31 13.14
N TRP A 127 -8.46 4.34 12.87
CA TRP A 127 -8.85 2.93 12.89
C TRP A 127 -9.26 2.49 14.29
N ASP A 128 -8.47 2.82 15.32
CA ASP A 128 -8.79 2.48 16.70
C ASP A 128 -10.17 3.01 17.12
N ASP A 129 -10.45 4.29 16.85
CA ASP A 129 -11.69 4.93 17.27
C ASP A 129 -12.90 4.44 16.45
N VAL A 130 -12.77 4.35 15.12
CA VAL A 130 -13.86 3.91 14.24
C VAL A 130 -14.21 2.45 14.52
N HIS A 131 -13.23 1.56 14.67
CA HIS A 131 -13.49 0.16 15.00
C HIS A 131 -13.98 0.00 16.44
N GLY A 132 -13.51 0.83 17.37
CA GLY A 132 -14.03 0.89 18.74
C GLY A 132 -15.51 1.28 18.81
N LEU A 133 -15.97 2.19 17.94
CA LEU A 133 -17.39 2.54 17.82
C LEU A 133 -18.24 1.35 17.35
N LEU A 134 -17.75 0.55 16.40
CA LEU A 134 -18.46 -0.67 15.96
C LEU A 134 -18.66 -1.65 17.12
N ALA A 135 -17.61 -1.86 17.93
CA ALA A 135 -17.69 -2.73 19.10
C ALA A 135 -18.65 -2.17 20.16
N THR A 136 -18.59 -0.87 20.43
CA THR A 136 -19.45 -0.18 21.42
C THR A 136 -20.93 -0.30 21.06
N HIS A 137 -21.25 -0.24 19.77
CA HIS A 137 -22.61 -0.36 19.24
C HIS A 137 -23.04 -1.81 18.96
N GLY A 138 -22.22 -2.82 19.27
CA GLY A 138 -22.56 -4.22 19.08
C GLY A 138 -22.77 -4.61 17.60
N VAL A 139 -22.06 -3.94 16.68
CA VAL A 139 -22.18 -4.20 15.24
C VAL A 139 -21.66 -5.60 14.92
N THR A 140 -22.48 -6.40 14.23
CA THR A 140 -22.14 -7.76 13.81
C THR A 140 -21.62 -7.80 12.38
N MET A 141 -20.92 -8.87 12.01
CA MET A 141 -20.52 -9.06 10.61
C MET A 141 -21.72 -9.09 9.66
N ALA A 142 -22.82 -9.73 10.04
CA ALA A 142 -24.04 -9.74 9.22
C ALA A 142 -24.59 -8.33 8.97
N ALA A 143 -24.51 -7.43 9.96
CA ALA A 143 -24.91 -6.04 9.79
C ALA A 143 -23.97 -5.28 8.85
N LEU A 144 -22.66 -5.55 8.91
CA LEU A 144 -21.66 -4.97 8.01
C LEU A 144 -21.86 -5.43 6.56
N GLU A 145 -22.07 -6.74 6.34
CA GLU A 145 -22.37 -7.30 5.02
C GLU A 145 -23.66 -6.72 4.44
N ALA A 146 -24.71 -6.61 5.24
CA ALA A 146 -25.97 -5.99 4.82
C ALA A 146 -25.79 -4.50 4.49
N ALA A 147 -24.92 -3.78 5.21
CA ALA A 147 -24.62 -2.38 4.95
C ALA A 147 -23.76 -2.16 3.70
N ASP A 148 -22.79 -3.05 3.42
CA ASP A 148 -22.00 -3.05 2.19
C ASP A 148 -22.87 -3.36 0.98
N ALA A 149 -23.78 -4.33 1.08
CA ALA A 149 -24.68 -4.72 0.00
C ALA A 149 -25.58 -3.58 -0.53
N LYS A 150 -25.82 -2.53 0.27
CA LYS A 150 -26.58 -1.34 -0.14
C LYS A 150 -25.86 -0.51 -1.21
N ASP A 151 -24.53 -0.47 -1.16
CA ASP A 151 -23.69 0.25 -2.12
C ASP A 151 -22.31 -0.40 -2.17
N PRO A 152 -22.17 -1.52 -2.90
CA PRO A 152 -21.00 -2.37 -2.86
C PRO A 152 -19.80 -1.73 -3.54
N ALA A 153 -18.58 -2.09 -3.09
CA ALA A 153 -17.37 -1.74 -3.82
C ALA A 153 -17.34 -2.41 -5.22
N VAL A 154 -16.96 -1.63 -6.24
CA VAL A 154 -16.93 -2.04 -7.65
C VAL A 154 -15.52 -1.86 -8.23
N LEU A 155 -15.02 -2.91 -8.88
CA LEU A 155 -13.73 -2.89 -9.56
C LEU A 155 -13.73 -1.88 -10.72
N ARG A 156 -12.60 -1.21 -10.95
CA ARG A 156 -12.46 -0.31 -12.10
C ARG A 156 -12.46 -1.07 -13.43
N PRO A 157 -12.84 -0.43 -14.54
CA PRO A 157 -12.71 -1.03 -15.87
C PRO A 157 -11.31 -1.62 -16.10
N GLY A 158 -11.26 -2.84 -16.61
CA GLY A 158 -10.00 -3.56 -16.87
C GLY A 158 -9.38 -4.27 -15.66
N ALA A 159 -9.73 -3.95 -14.41
CA ALA A 159 -9.12 -4.59 -13.24
C ALA A 159 -9.37 -6.10 -13.18
N ALA A 160 -10.61 -6.55 -13.42
CA ALA A 160 -10.93 -7.98 -13.47
C ALA A 160 -10.19 -8.69 -14.61
N ALA A 161 -10.06 -8.05 -15.78
CA ALA A 161 -9.32 -8.64 -16.90
C ALA A 161 -7.82 -8.77 -16.59
N ALA A 162 -7.22 -7.74 -15.97
CA ALA A 162 -5.83 -7.76 -15.53
C ALA A 162 -5.58 -8.87 -14.50
N LEU A 163 -6.44 -9.00 -13.48
CA LEU A 163 -6.34 -10.06 -12.47
C LEU A 163 -6.46 -11.46 -13.09
N ARG A 164 -7.36 -11.68 -14.06
CA ARG A 164 -7.46 -12.95 -14.79
C ARG A 164 -6.22 -13.25 -15.60
N GLU A 165 -5.64 -12.24 -16.26
CA GLU A 165 -4.42 -12.40 -17.04
C GLU A 165 -3.22 -12.74 -16.14
N LEU A 166 -3.08 -12.07 -14.99
CA LEU A 166 -2.06 -12.40 -14.00
C LEU A 166 -2.20 -13.83 -13.48
N ARG A 167 -3.44 -14.26 -13.18
CA ARG A 167 -3.75 -15.65 -12.80
C ARG A 167 -3.39 -16.63 -13.91
N ARG A 168 -3.77 -16.36 -15.16
CA ARG A 168 -3.46 -17.19 -16.34
C ARG A 168 -1.96 -17.34 -16.56
N LEU A 169 -1.20 -16.27 -16.32
CA LEU A 169 0.26 -16.24 -16.41
C LEU A 169 0.97 -16.87 -15.20
N GLY A 170 0.22 -17.30 -14.17
CA GLY A 170 0.78 -17.86 -12.94
C GLY A 170 1.58 -16.84 -12.12
N VAL A 171 1.27 -15.55 -12.24
CA VAL A 171 1.96 -14.46 -11.55
C VAL A 171 1.42 -14.34 -10.11
N PRO A 172 2.27 -14.50 -9.09
CA PRO A 172 1.88 -14.24 -7.70
C PRO A 172 1.32 -12.82 -7.55
N THR A 173 0.07 -12.75 -7.07
CA THR A 173 -0.65 -11.48 -6.92
C THR A 173 -1.18 -11.37 -5.49
N LEU A 174 -0.89 -10.25 -4.83
CA LEU A 174 -1.33 -9.98 -3.47
C LEU A 174 -2.10 -8.65 -3.42
N VAL A 175 -3.23 -8.62 -2.73
CA VAL A 175 -3.93 -7.37 -2.38
C VAL A 175 -3.55 -7.01 -0.95
N VAL A 176 -2.86 -5.88 -0.77
CA VAL A 176 -2.52 -5.32 0.54
C VAL A 176 -3.33 -4.05 0.72
N SER A 177 -4.32 -4.11 1.61
CA SER A 177 -5.30 -3.03 1.81
C SER A 177 -5.39 -2.66 3.29
N ALA A 178 -5.62 -1.38 3.56
CA ALA A 178 -6.00 -0.88 4.88
C ALA A 178 -7.53 -0.97 5.13
N GLY A 179 -8.26 -1.56 4.18
CA GLY A 179 -9.70 -1.75 4.15
C GLY A 179 -10.21 -2.93 4.99
N LEU A 180 -11.44 -3.37 4.70
CA LEU A 180 -12.13 -4.45 5.39
C LEU A 180 -12.17 -5.68 4.50
N GLU A 181 -11.70 -6.83 5.01
CA GLU A 181 -11.54 -8.06 4.25
C GLU A 181 -12.84 -8.53 3.57
N HIS A 182 -13.97 -8.54 4.28
CA HIS A 182 -15.25 -8.98 3.72
C HIS A 182 -15.70 -8.14 2.52
N VAL A 183 -15.39 -6.83 2.51
CA VAL A 183 -15.70 -5.96 1.36
C VAL A 183 -14.79 -6.27 0.17
N ILE A 184 -13.50 -6.49 0.44
CA ILE A 184 -12.51 -6.84 -0.59
C ILE A 184 -12.88 -8.18 -1.24
N LEU A 185 -13.08 -9.21 -0.42
CA LEU A 185 -13.47 -10.54 -0.88
C LEU A 185 -14.83 -10.49 -1.58
N GLY A 186 -15.80 -9.73 -1.06
CA GLY A 186 -17.09 -9.56 -1.71
C GLY A 186 -16.98 -8.96 -3.11
N ALA A 187 -16.14 -7.94 -3.31
CA ALA A 187 -15.90 -7.35 -4.62
C ALA A 187 -15.18 -8.30 -5.60
N LEU A 188 -14.21 -9.05 -5.11
CA LEU A 188 -13.47 -10.04 -5.90
C LEU A 188 -14.36 -11.23 -6.28
N ALA A 189 -15.18 -11.74 -5.36
CA ALA A 189 -16.16 -12.80 -5.61
C ALA A 189 -17.17 -12.40 -6.70
N ARG A 190 -17.74 -11.18 -6.61
CA ARG A 190 -18.63 -10.64 -7.67
C ARG A 190 -17.96 -10.54 -9.04
N ALA A 191 -16.63 -10.48 -9.09
CA ALA A 191 -15.84 -10.48 -10.33
C ALA A 191 -15.37 -11.88 -10.78
N GLY A 192 -15.79 -12.94 -10.08
CA GLY A 192 -15.48 -14.34 -10.39
C GLY A 192 -14.15 -14.83 -9.79
N PHE A 193 -13.74 -14.29 -8.65
CA PHE A 193 -12.53 -14.69 -7.91
C PHE A 193 -12.90 -15.23 -6.52
N ASP A 194 -13.78 -16.23 -6.47
CA ASP A 194 -14.32 -16.81 -5.23
C ASP A 194 -13.25 -17.58 -4.40
N ASP A 195 -12.13 -17.90 -5.03
CA ASP A 195 -10.95 -18.54 -4.46
C ASP A 195 -9.90 -17.55 -3.91
N ALA A 196 -10.22 -16.24 -3.87
CA ALA A 196 -9.28 -15.20 -3.44
C ALA A 196 -9.01 -15.18 -1.93
N ALA A 197 -9.79 -15.90 -1.12
CA ALA A 197 -9.51 -16.05 0.30
C ALA A 197 -8.35 -17.04 0.49
N PRO A 198 -7.30 -16.68 1.26
CA PRO A 198 -6.33 -17.68 1.67
C PRO A 198 -7.05 -18.78 2.46
N ALA A 199 -6.70 -20.04 2.20
CA ALA A 199 -6.82 -21.06 3.22
C ALA A 199 -5.90 -20.62 4.36
N LEU A 200 -6.44 -19.86 5.32
CA LEU A 200 -5.80 -19.68 6.61
C LEU A 200 -5.98 -21.02 7.32
N ASP A 201 -5.07 -21.94 7.03
CA ASP A 201 -4.82 -23.11 7.83
C ASP A 201 -4.80 -22.69 9.30
N GLY A 202 -5.79 -23.19 10.06
CA GLY A 202 -6.17 -22.80 11.42
C GLY A 202 -5.10 -23.08 12.50
N GLY A 203 -3.91 -22.53 12.32
CA GLY A 203 -2.86 -22.44 13.34
C GLY A 203 -3.24 -21.38 14.37
N GLY A 204 -3.82 -21.86 15.48
CA GLY A 204 -4.30 -21.10 16.64
C GLY A 204 -3.61 -19.77 16.93
N HIS A 205 -4.41 -18.70 16.94
CA HIS A 205 -4.18 -17.58 17.84
C HIS A 205 -4.52 -18.03 19.27
N GLU A 206 -3.60 -18.79 19.88
CA GLU A 206 -3.52 -18.81 21.33
C GLU A 206 -3.03 -17.44 21.80
N GLY A 207 -3.93 -16.72 22.47
CA GLY A 207 -3.62 -15.80 23.56
C GLY A 207 -2.65 -14.66 23.27
N ILE A 208 -3.20 -13.50 22.91
CA ILE A 208 -2.65 -12.25 23.46
C ILE A 208 -3.41 -11.99 24.76
N LYS A 209 -2.73 -12.30 25.87
CA LYS A 209 -3.08 -11.81 27.21
C LYS A 209 -2.78 -10.32 27.32
#